data_AF-A0A4U9CXU4-F1
#
_entry.id   AF-A0A4U9CXU4-F1
#
_cell.length_a   1.000
_cell.length_b   1.000
_cell.length_c   1.000
_cell.angle_alpha   90.00
_cell.angle_beta   90.00
_cell.angle_gamma   90.00
#
_symmetry.space_group_name_H-M   'P 1'
#
loop_
_entity.id
_entity.type
_entity.pdbx_description
1 polymer ?
#
loop_
_entity_poly.entity_id
_entity_poly.type
_entity_poly.pdbx_seq_one_letter_code
_entity_poly.pdbx_strand_id
1 'polypeptide(L)'
;MLAKIAAVFRASFRGCTTHVLSAYLGSAFRVCSPASLAWAAPVQQTFSDWLVTCNNQNFCVTRNVGLHYGLVMTLSRSAGAATDASLRIELGGVGNPVAALAPIGPRLLLDGKPLALVDKRWQVADKLLKTGDSATIDAFLQQVQEGQVISLVDGLQTISLQGLKAALLFIDSRQKRGRQRKRRGLAKAKSRRSASAGAGAAHGGESRRIAIAAEPR
;
A
#
# COMPACT_ATOMS: atom_id res chain seq x y z
N MET A 1 18.53 -33.08 -4.11
CA MET A 1 17.72 -32.97 -5.34
C MET A 1 17.86 -31.55 -5.89
N LEU A 2 18.80 -31.37 -6.80
CA LEU A 2 19.08 -30.13 -7.53
C LEU A 2 18.94 -30.50 -9.01
N ALA A 3 17.95 -29.96 -9.70
CA ALA A 3 17.88 -30.07 -11.16
C ALA A 3 17.27 -28.80 -11.75
N LYS A 4 18.15 -28.05 -12.41
CA LYS A 4 17.86 -26.88 -13.24
C LYS A 4 17.09 -27.33 -14.48
N ILE A 5 16.02 -26.63 -14.85
CA ILE A 5 15.46 -26.69 -16.20
C ILE A 5 15.77 -25.37 -16.88
N ALA A 6 16.73 -25.41 -17.81
CA ALA A 6 17.05 -24.33 -18.72
C ALA A 6 16.09 -24.38 -19.90
N ALA A 7 15.37 -23.29 -20.16
CA ALA A 7 14.51 -23.14 -21.32
C ALA A 7 15.35 -22.78 -22.56
N VAL A 8 15.15 -23.55 -23.64
CA VAL A 8 15.65 -23.25 -24.98
C VAL A 8 14.52 -22.56 -25.73
N PHE A 9 14.72 -21.29 -26.13
CA PHE A 9 13.89 -20.66 -27.16
C PHE A 9 14.81 -20.05 -28.20
N ARG A 10 14.95 -20.74 -29.34
CA ARG A 10 15.70 -20.31 -30.50
C ARG A 10 14.71 -19.66 -31.47
N ALA A 11 14.60 -18.33 -31.45
CA ALA A 11 13.84 -17.59 -32.45
C ALA A 11 14.82 -16.98 -33.47
N SER A 12 14.92 -17.61 -34.64
CA SER A 12 15.54 -17.02 -35.82
C SER A 12 14.59 -15.99 -36.42
N PHE A 13 15.00 -14.73 -36.53
CA PHE A 13 14.30 -13.75 -37.36
C PHE A 13 15.28 -13.06 -38.32
N ARG A 14 15.06 -13.31 -39.62
CA ARG A 14 15.67 -12.61 -40.75
C ARG A 14 14.96 -11.26 -40.91
N GLY A 15 15.72 -10.18 -40.85
CA GLY A 15 15.27 -8.84 -41.23
C GLY A 15 16.48 -7.94 -41.50
N CYS A 16 17.05 -8.02 -42.70
CA CYS A 16 18.10 -7.12 -43.18
C CYS A 16 17.46 -6.07 -44.09
N THR A 17 17.36 -4.82 -43.63
CA THR A 17 17.08 -3.69 -44.52
C THR A 17 18.42 -3.17 -45.05
N THR A 18 18.61 -3.19 -46.37
CA THR A 18 19.81 -2.68 -47.04
C THR A 18 19.65 -1.20 -47.34
N HIS A 19 20.45 -0.34 -46.71
CA HIS A 19 20.71 1.00 -47.22
C HIS A 19 21.98 0.96 -48.07
N VAL A 20 21.81 1.25 -49.36
CA VAL A 20 22.91 1.49 -50.30
C VAL A 20 23.39 2.91 -50.08
N LEU A 21 24.64 3.09 -49.68
CA LEU A 21 25.38 4.33 -49.89
C LEU A 21 26.80 3.99 -50.33
N SER A 22 27.17 4.66 -51.40
CA SER A 22 28.35 4.44 -52.23
C SER A 22 29.62 4.98 -51.55
N ALA A 23 30.73 4.36 -51.96
CA ALA A 23 32.10 4.86 -52.00
C ALA A 23 33.03 4.51 -50.81
N TYR A 24 34.15 3.90 -51.22
CA TYR A 24 35.43 3.72 -50.53
C TYR A 24 35.59 2.55 -49.54
N LEU A 25 36.70 1.82 -49.77
CA LEU A 25 37.21 0.69 -49.00
C LEU A 25 37.11 0.93 -47.49
N GLY A 26 36.26 0.16 -46.81
CA GLY A 26 36.15 0.21 -45.36
C GLY A 26 35.16 -0.82 -44.86
N SER A 27 35.67 -1.84 -44.16
CA SER A 27 34.94 -2.92 -43.52
C SER A 27 33.74 -2.40 -42.73
N ALA A 28 32.52 -2.75 -43.17
CA ALA A 28 31.29 -2.41 -42.45
C ALA A 28 31.20 -3.25 -41.16
N PHE A 29 31.70 -2.72 -40.04
CA PHE A 29 31.39 -3.25 -38.72
C PHE A 29 29.92 -2.96 -38.40
N ARG A 30 29.07 -3.99 -38.45
CA ARG A 30 27.74 -3.93 -37.84
C ARG A 30 27.92 -3.86 -36.32
N VAL A 31 27.78 -2.66 -35.76
CA VAL A 31 27.55 -2.51 -34.32
C VAL A 31 26.10 -2.92 -34.04
N CYS A 32 25.92 -4.14 -33.55
CA CYS A 32 24.66 -4.58 -32.97
C CYS A 32 24.54 -3.90 -31.59
N SER A 33 23.82 -2.77 -31.50
CA SER A 33 23.47 -2.22 -30.20
C SER A 33 22.50 -3.18 -29.50
N PRO A 34 22.85 -3.72 -28.32
CA PRO A 34 21.92 -4.53 -27.55
C PRO A 34 20.79 -3.61 -27.06
N ALA A 35 19.64 -3.65 -27.73
CA ALA A 35 18.41 -3.14 -27.16
C ALA A 35 18.17 -3.89 -25.86
N SER A 36 18.34 -3.22 -24.72
CA SER A 36 18.14 -3.81 -23.41
C SER A 36 16.65 -4.16 -23.27
N LEU A 37 16.32 -5.44 -23.46
CA LEU A 37 15.02 -5.99 -23.10
C LEU A 37 14.89 -5.90 -21.57
N ALA A 38 14.31 -4.79 -21.09
CA ALA A 38 13.98 -4.64 -19.69
C ALA A 38 12.79 -5.55 -19.36
N TRP A 39 13.09 -6.81 -19.01
CA TRP A 39 12.11 -7.68 -18.37
C TRP A 39 11.82 -7.14 -16.97
N ALA A 40 10.59 -6.64 -16.77
CA ALA A 40 10.10 -6.29 -15.45
C ALA A 40 9.81 -7.57 -14.66
N ALA A 41 10.83 -8.11 -13.98
CA ALA A 41 10.65 -9.25 -13.09
C ALA A 41 9.70 -8.87 -11.92
N PRO A 42 8.80 -9.77 -11.49
CA PRO A 42 7.96 -9.53 -10.31
C PRO A 42 8.86 -9.32 -9.09
N VAL A 43 8.50 -8.35 -8.26
CA VAL A 43 9.27 -8.05 -7.05
C VAL A 43 8.78 -8.96 -5.94
N GLN A 44 9.67 -9.74 -5.36
CA GLN A 44 9.41 -10.55 -4.19
C GLN A 44 10.50 -10.28 -3.15
N GLN A 45 10.12 -9.83 -1.96
CA GLN A 45 11.06 -9.45 -0.91
C GLN A 45 10.53 -9.84 0.47
N THR A 46 11.42 -10.37 1.31
CA THR A 46 11.12 -10.72 2.70
C THR A 46 11.58 -9.62 3.66
N PHE A 47 10.80 -9.43 4.72
CA PHE A 47 11.05 -8.51 5.83
C PHE A 47 10.75 -9.26 7.12
N SER A 48 11.78 -9.89 7.70
CA SER A 48 11.61 -10.82 8.83
C SER A 48 10.53 -11.87 8.52
N ASP A 49 9.40 -11.85 9.23
CA ASP A 49 8.32 -12.82 9.09
C ASP A 49 7.26 -12.41 8.05
N TRP A 50 7.57 -11.42 7.21
CA TRP A 50 6.66 -10.92 6.17
C TRP A 50 7.24 -11.11 4.78
N LEU A 51 6.42 -11.61 3.87
CA LEU A 51 6.72 -11.65 2.44
C LEU A 51 5.91 -10.58 1.73
N VAL A 52 6.56 -9.80 0.88
CA VAL A 52 5.92 -8.85 -0.03
C VAL A 52 6.11 -9.36 -1.46
N THR A 53 5.03 -9.39 -2.24
CA THR A 53 5.05 -9.58 -3.68
C THR A 53 4.38 -8.41 -4.36
N CYS A 54 4.99 -7.86 -5.41
CA CYS A 54 4.39 -6.81 -6.23
C CYS A 54 4.47 -7.18 -7.71
N ASN A 55 3.37 -6.96 -8.43
CA ASN A 55 3.34 -7.10 -9.88
C ASN A 55 3.74 -5.78 -10.60
N ASN A 56 3.75 -5.82 -11.92
CA ASN A 56 4.08 -4.67 -12.79
C ASN A 56 3.00 -3.57 -12.81
N GLN A 57 1.80 -3.83 -12.29
CA GLN A 57 0.70 -2.87 -12.17
C GLN A 57 0.70 -2.16 -10.80
N ASN A 58 1.77 -2.27 -10.03
CA ASN A 58 1.88 -1.76 -8.66
C ASN A 58 0.80 -2.30 -7.70
N PHE A 59 0.24 -3.46 -8.02
CA PHE A 59 -0.52 -4.25 -7.07
C PHE A 59 0.47 -5.03 -6.22
N CYS A 60 0.42 -4.79 -4.92
CA CYS A 60 1.29 -5.42 -3.94
C CYS A 60 0.44 -6.21 -2.95
N VAL A 61 0.96 -7.37 -2.55
CA VAL A 61 0.42 -8.22 -1.49
C VAL A 61 1.52 -8.42 -0.47
N THR A 62 1.17 -8.30 0.81
CA THR A 62 2.03 -8.77 1.90
C THR A 62 1.30 -9.75 2.78
N ARG A 63 2.02 -10.78 3.22
CA ARG A 63 1.50 -11.81 4.13
C ARG A 63 2.56 -12.23 5.14
N ASN A 64 2.12 -12.70 6.30
CA ASN A 64 3.03 -13.38 7.21
C ASN A 64 3.45 -14.75 6.65
N VAL A 65 4.68 -15.13 6.98
CA VAL A 65 5.32 -16.40 6.65
C VAL A 65 5.95 -17.01 7.91
N GLY A 66 6.51 -18.21 7.81
CA GLY A 66 7.13 -18.91 8.94
C GLY A 66 6.13 -19.76 9.73
N LEU A 67 6.39 -19.95 11.02
CA LEU A 67 5.60 -20.81 11.90
C LEU A 67 4.43 -20.03 12.50
N HIS A 68 3.28 -20.09 11.83
CA HIS A 68 2.08 -19.32 12.20
C HIS A 68 0.86 -20.22 12.54
N TYR A 69 1.06 -21.54 12.57
CA TYR A 69 0.05 -22.56 12.93
C TYR A 69 -1.31 -22.38 12.23
N GLY A 70 -1.28 -21.92 10.97
CA GLY A 70 -2.47 -21.72 10.14
C GLY A 70 -3.11 -20.34 10.22
N LEU A 71 -2.70 -19.45 11.13
CA LEU A 71 -3.20 -18.08 11.18
C LEU A 71 -2.42 -17.19 10.22
N VAL A 72 -3.09 -16.67 9.22
CA VAL A 72 -2.47 -15.90 8.13
C VAL A 72 -3.15 -14.55 8.01
N MET A 73 -2.37 -13.49 8.08
CA MET A 73 -2.77 -12.15 7.71
C MET A 73 -2.26 -11.84 6.30
N THR A 74 -3.15 -11.35 5.44
CA THR A 74 -2.83 -10.89 4.09
C THR A 74 -3.38 -9.48 3.89
N LEU A 75 -2.52 -8.56 3.46
CA LEU A 75 -2.89 -7.22 3.03
C LEU A 75 -2.57 -7.09 1.55
N SER A 76 -3.55 -6.70 0.74
CA SER A 76 -3.36 -6.34 -0.67
C SER A 76 -3.69 -4.87 -0.90
N ARG A 77 -2.93 -4.22 -1.79
CA ARG A 77 -3.15 -2.82 -2.17
C ARG A 77 -2.77 -2.59 -3.63
N SER A 78 -3.59 -1.81 -4.34
CA SER A 78 -3.31 -1.32 -5.69
C SER A 78 -2.92 0.15 -5.68
N ALA A 79 -1.96 0.55 -6.52
CA ALA A 79 -1.78 1.96 -6.89
C ALA A 79 -2.61 2.28 -8.15
N GLY A 80 -3.83 2.76 -7.96
CA GLY A 80 -4.74 3.11 -9.06
C GLY A 80 -5.88 4.03 -8.60
N ALA A 81 -6.73 4.48 -9.52
CA ALA A 81 -7.82 5.43 -9.25
C ALA A 81 -8.83 4.92 -8.21
N ALA A 82 -9.04 3.60 -8.13
CA ALA A 82 -9.91 2.97 -7.14
C ALA A 82 -9.26 2.80 -5.76
N THR A 83 -7.93 2.90 -5.64
CA THR A 83 -7.18 2.63 -4.40
C THR A 83 -7.67 1.39 -3.65
N ASP A 84 -7.87 0.29 -4.37
CA ASP A 84 -8.38 -0.94 -3.79
C ASP A 84 -7.39 -1.46 -2.75
N ALA A 85 -7.87 -1.66 -1.54
CA ALA A 85 -7.14 -2.25 -0.44
C ALA A 85 -8.01 -3.35 0.17
N SER A 86 -7.39 -4.47 0.54
CA SER A 86 -8.08 -5.49 1.33
C SER A 86 -7.17 -6.02 2.40
N LEU A 87 -7.74 -6.27 3.59
CA LEU A 87 -7.06 -6.94 4.69
C LEU A 87 -7.88 -8.15 5.08
N ARG A 88 -7.21 -9.28 5.22
CA ARG A 88 -7.80 -10.57 5.59
C ARG A 88 -6.94 -11.20 6.68
N ILE A 89 -7.57 -11.71 7.72
CA ILE A 89 -6.97 -12.61 8.69
C ILE A 89 -7.76 -13.92 8.61
N GLU A 90 -7.07 -15.00 8.29
CA GLU A 90 -7.64 -16.30 7.99
C GLU A 90 -7.03 -17.36 8.88
N LEU A 91 -7.87 -18.26 9.34
CA LEU A 91 -7.47 -19.41 10.13
C LEU A 91 -7.58 -20.68 9.28
N GLY A 92 -6.46 -21.04 8.66
CA GLY A 92 -6.30 -22.25 7.85
C GLY A 92 -5.73 -23.44 8.63
N GLY A 93 -5.58 -24.57 7.94
CA GLY A 93 -5.00 -25.81 8.47
C GLY A 93 -6.00 -26.95 8.63
N VAL A 94 -5.62 -28.14 8.19
CA VAL A 94 -6.35 -29.39 8.40
C VAL A 94 -6.01 -29.88 9.80
N GLY A 95 -7.01 -30.05 10.67
CA GLY A 95 -6.80 -30.50 12.05
C GLY A 95 -6.80 -29.41 13.11
N ASN A 96 -7.12 -28.15 12.78
CA ASN A 96 -7.48 -27.17 13.80
C ASN A 96 -8.94 -27.44 14.23
N PRO A 97 -9.22 -27.89 15.47
CA PRO A 97 -10.58 -28.17 15.96
C PRO A 97 -11.38 -26.87 16.21
N VAL A 98 -11.32 -25.95 15.23
CA VAL A 98 -11.98 -24.65 15.20
C VAL A 98 -13.24 -24.73 14.34
N ALA A 99 -13.53 -25.90 13.75
CA ALA A 99 -14.74 -26.12 12.97
C ALA A 99 -16.04 -25.94 13.78
N ALA A 100 -15.96 -25.85 15.11
CA ALA A 100 -17.08 -25.59 16.01
C ALA A 100 -16.98 -24.26 16.78
N LEU A 101 -16.00 -23.40 16.47
CA LEU A 101 -15.72 -22.23 17.31
C LEU A 101 -16.36 -20.94 16.78
N ALA A 102 -16.76 -20.11 17.73
CA ALA A 102 -17.23 -18.74 17.54
C ALA A 102 -16.32 -17.93 16.60
N PRO A 103 -16.87 -16.87 15.96
CA PRO A 103 -16.14 -16.01 15.02
C PRO A 103 -14.74 -15.65 15.48
N ILE A 104 -13.74 -15.67 14.58
CA ILE A 104 -12.34 -15.46 15.00
C ILE A 104 -12.08 -14.05 15.53
N GLY A 105 -12.82 -13.03 15.03
CA GLY A 105 -12.54 -11.63 15.31
C GLY A 105 -12.44 -11.32 16.81
N PRO A 106 -13.48 -11.60 17.62
CA PRO A 106 -13.46 -11.40 19.08
C PRO A 106 -12.40 -12.19 19.86
N ARG A 107 -11.77 -13.18 19.21
CA ARG A 107 -10.81 -14.10 19.83
C ARG A 107 -9.36 -13.74 19.52
N LEU A 108 -9.14 -12.77 18.63
CA LEU A 108 -7.81 -12.28 18.32
C LEU A 108 -7.30 -11.39 19.46
N LEU A 109 -6.04 -11.60 19.81
CA LEU A 109 -5.32 -10.82 20.81
C LEU A 109 -4.16 -10.11 20.13
N LEU A 110 -3.88 -8.86 20.53
CA LEU A 110 -2.65 -8.13 20.26
C LEU A 110 -1.82 -8.12 21.53
N ASP A 111 -0.66 -8.76 21.51
CA ASP A 111 0.24 -8.87 22.66
C ASP A 111 -0.48 -9.34 23.94
N GLY A 112 -1.36 -10.34 23.78
CA GLY A 112 -2.15 -10.93 24.86
C GLY A 112 -3.41 -10.15 25.28
N LYS A 113 -3.66 -8.96 24.73
CA LYS A 113 -4.87 -8.16 25.00
C LYS A 113 -5.88 -8.28 23.87
N PRO A 114 -7.20 -8.18 24.11
CA PRO A 114 -8.19 -8.22 23.04
C PRO A 114 -7.88 -7.24 21.91
N LEU A 115 -7.84 -7.74 20.67
CA LEU A 115 -7.60 -6.92 19.49
C LEU A 115 -8.85 -6.09 19.17
N ALA A 116 -8.77 -4.79 19.41
CA ALA A 116 -9.88 -3.89 19.13
C ALA A 116 -10.18 -3.82 17.61
N LEU A 117 -11.42 -4.13 17.23
CA LEU A 117 -11.95 -3.94 15.88
C LEU A 117 -12.77 -2.65 15.88
N VAL A 118 -12.09 -1.51 15.73
CA VAL A 118 -12.62 -0.16 16.01
C VAL A 118 -13.76 0.30 15.06
N ASP A 119 -14.01 -0.41 13.96
CA ASP A 119 -14.99 -0.04 12.92
C ASP A 119 -16.01 -1.16 12.67
N LYS A 120 -17.22 -0.83 12.18
CA LYS A 120 -18.25 -1.84 11.85
C LYS A 120 -18.08 -2.44 10.45
N ARG A 121 -17.13 -1.96 9.65
CA ARG A 121 -16.87 -2.43 8.27
C ARG A 121 -16.06 -3.73 8.19
N TRP A 122 -15.95 -4.45 9.30
CA TRP A 122 -15.41 -5.81 9.34
C TRP A 122 -16.48 -6.82 8.95
N GLN A 123 -16.11 -7.72 8.05
CA GLN A 123 -16.85 -8.96 7.83
C GLN A 123 -16.19 -10.03 8.69
N VAL A 124 -16.90 -10.48 9.72
CA VAL A 124 -16.42 -11.46 10.69
C VAL A 124 -17.15 -12.79 10.46
N ALA A 125 -16.38 -13.86 10.37
CA ALA A 125 -16.86 -15.24 10.25
C ALA A 125 -15.97 -16.18 11.09
N ASP A 126 -16.36 -17.45 11.17
CA ASP A 126 -15.77 -18.47 12.03
C ASP A 126 -14.27 -18.70 11.82
N LYS A 127 -13.76 -18.44 10.61
CA LYS A 127 -12.33 -18.61 10.25
C LYS A 127 -11.76 -17.43 9.47
N LEU A 128 -12.50 -16.34 9.37
CA LEU A 128 -12.16 -15.22 8.49
C LEU A 128 -12.60 -13.90 9.11
N LEU A 129 -11.67 -12.97 9.15
CA LEU A 129 -11.91 -11.56 9.43
C LEU A 129 -11.41 -10.78 8.23
N LYS A 130 -12.26 -10.02 7.56
CA LYS A 130 -11.84 -9.23 6.39
C LYS A 130 -12.51 -7.87 6.30
N THR A 131 -11.82 -6.96 5.63
CA THR A 131 -12.39 -5.67 5.21
C THR A 131 -11.74 -5.20 3.90
N GLY A 132 -12.50 -4.45 3.11
CA GLY A 132 -12.00 -3.71 1.94
C GLY A 132 -11.94 -2.20 2.17
N ASP A 133 -12.30 -1.74 3.38
CA ASP A 133 -12.40 -0.32 3.68
C ASP A 133 -11.04 0.26 4.06
N SER A 134 -10.54 1.20 3.25
CA SER A 134 -9.20 1.78 3.45
C SER A 134 -9.02 2.47 4.81
N ALA A 135 -10.05 3.14 5.35
CA ALA A 135 -9.95 3.82 6.64
C ALA A 135 -9.86 2.83 7.80
N THR A 136 -10.67 1.76 7.75
CA THR A 136 -10.65 0.65 8.70
C THR A 136 -9.31 -0.07 8.68
N ILE A 137 -8.76 -0.33 7.48
CA ILE A 137 -7.43 -0.93 7.32
C ILE A 137 -6.35 0.00 7.91
N ASP A 138 -6.38 1.30 7.61
CA ASP A 138 -5.37 2.23 8.12
C ASP A 138 -5.43 2.33 9.66
N ALA A 139 -6.62 2.37 10.27
CA ALA A 139 -6.78 2.37 11.73
C ALA A 139 -6.27 1.07 12.36
N PHE A 140 -6.59 -0.09 11.76
CA PHE A 140 -6.09 -1.38 12.20
C PHE A 140 -4.56 -1.44 12.14
N LEU A 141 -3.98 -1.03 11.00
CA LEU A 141 -2.53 -1.02 10.81
C LEU A 141 -1.84 -0.07 11.79
N GLN A 142 -2.43 1.08 12.12
CA GLN A 142 -1.88 1.98 13.14
C GLN A 142 -1.81 1.33 14.52
N GLN A 143 -2.82 0.53 14.87
CA GLN A 143 -2.86 -0.19 16.14
C GLN A 143 -1.83 -1.33 16.20
N VAL A 144 -1.71 -2.13 15.14
CA VAL A 144 -0.86 -3.35 15.18
C VAL A 144 0.60 -3.10 14.83
N GLN A 145 0.96 -2.01 14.13
CA GLN A 145 2.36 -1.76 13.74
C GLN A 145 3.32 -1.52 14.91
N GLU A 146 2.81 -1.20 16.08
CA GLU A 146 3.60 -1.01 17.31
C GLU A 146 3.56 -2.23 18.24
N GLY A 147 2.78 -3.27 17.89
CA GLY A 147 2.74 -4.52 18.64
C GLY A 147 3.76 -5.55 18.16
N GLN A 148 3.85 -6.68 18.87
CA GLN A 148 4.81 -7.75 18.56
C GLN A 148 4.15 -8.97 17.92
N VAL A 149 2.96 -9.35 18.40
CA VAL A 149 2.27 -10.55 17.94
C VAL A 149 0.75 -10.38 17.95
N ILE A 150 0.09 -10.89 16.92
CA ILE A 150 -1.35 -11.19 16.98
C ILE A 150 -1.51 -12.69 17.25
N SER A 151 -2.24 -13.06 18.29
CA SER A 151 -2.50 -14.46 18.62
C SER A 151 -3.98 -14.79 18.67
N LEU A 152 -4.31 -16.08 18.62
CA LEU A 152 -5.64 -16.57 18.95
C LEU A 152 -5.67 -16.95 20.43
N VAL A 153 -6.74 -16.56 21.15
CA VAL A 153 -6.94 -16.99 22.54
C VAL A 153 -6.89 -18.52 22.66
N ASP A 154 -6.23 -19.01 23.71
CA ASP A 154 -6.04 -20.44 24.02
C ASP A 154 -5.48 -21.30 22.87
N GLY A 155 -4.74 -20.68 21.95
CA GLY A 155 -4.21 -21.32 20.74
C GLY A 155 -2.73 -21.08 20.51
N LEU A 156 -2.10 -21.97 19.73
CA LEU A 156 -0.72 -21.81 19.24
C LEU A 156 -0.64 -20.84 18.05
N GLN A 157 -1.77 -20.41 17.53
CA GLN A 157 -1.85 -19.59 16.33
C GLN A 157 -1.37 -18.17 16.57
N THR A 158 -0.35 -17.78 15.83
CA THR A 158 0.31 -16.49 15.98
C THR A 158 0.67 -15.90 14.62
N ILE A 159 0.66 -14.57 14.56
CA ILE A 159 1.20 -13.75 13.49
C ILE A 159 2.25 -12.85 14.13
N SER A 160 3.53 -13.08 13.81
CA SER A 160 4.59 -12.14 14.16
C SER A 160 4.40 -10.82 13.43
N LEU A 161 4.50 -9.71 14.15
CA LEU A 161 4.44 -8.36 13.58
C LEU A 161 5.83 -7.81 13.24
N GLN A 162 6.89 -8.57 13.52
CA GLN A 162 8.27 -8.20 13.18
C GLN A 162 8.42 -8.08 11.67
N GLY A 163 8.82 -6.89 11.19
CA GLY A 163 8.99 -6.62 9.77
C GLY A 163 7.74 -6.11 9.04
N LEU A 164 6.55 -6.13 9.67
CA LEU A 164 5.32 -5.60 9.07
C LEU A 164 5.47 -4.14 8.64
N LYS A 165 5.98 -3.29 9.55
CA LYS A 165 6.19 -1.86 9.28
C LYS A 165 7.13 -1.63 8.10
N ALA A 166 8.22 -2.40 8.02
CA ALA A 166 9.18 -2.33 6.92
C ALA A 166 8.55 -2.79 5.58
N ALA A 167 7.77 -3.88 5.61
CA ALA A 167 7.02 -4.37 4.46
C ALA A 167 6.01 -3.33 3.94
N LEU A 168 5.29 -2.65 4.83
CA LEU A 168 4.34 -1.60 4.48
C LEU A 168 5.03 -0.38 3.86
N LEU A 169 6.15 0.07 4.45
CA LEU A 169 6.95 1.16 3.91
C LEU A 169 7.49 0.83 2.52
N PHE A 170 7.90 -0.42 2.30
CA PHE A 170 8.33 -0.90 0.99
C PHE A 170 7.18 -0.83 -0.03
N ILE A 171 5.99 -1.33 0.30
CA ILE A 171 4.80 -1.23 -0.55
C ILE A 171 4.50 0.24 -0.90
N ASP A 172 4.45 1.12 0.10
CA ASP A 172 4.18 2.54 -0.10
C ASP A 172 5.23 3.22 -1.00
N SER A 173 6.50 2.78 -0.93
CA SER A 173 7.58 3.27 -1.80
C SER A 173 7.39 2.82 -3.26
N ARG A 174 7.02 1.55 -3.49
CA ARG A 174 6.72 1.00 -4.82
C ARG A 174 5.55 1.73 -5.45
N GLN A 175 4.53 2.03 -4.65
CA GLN A 175 3.31 2.72 -5.07
C GLN A 175 3.46 4.25 -5.14
N LYS A 176 4.64 4.81 -4.82
CA LYS A 176 4.93 6.26 -4.79
C LYS A 176 4.00 7.07 -3.87
N ARG A 177 3.36 6.43 -2.88
CA ARG A 177 2.33 7.05 -2.01
C ARG A 177 2.93 8.07 -1.03
N GLY A 178 4.15 7.85 -0.55
CA GLY A 178 4.87 8.79 0.31
C GLY A 178 5.07 10.17 -0.32
N ARG A 179 5.31 10.22 -1.64
CA ARG A 179 5.41 11.49 -2.38
C ARG A 179 4.04 12.18 -2.50
N GLN A 180 2.97 11.43 -2.72
CA GLN A 180 1.63 11.98 -2.82
C GLN A 180 1.07 12.46 -1.47
N ARG A 181 1.28 11.73 -0.37
CA ARG A 181 0.91 12.17 0.99
C ARG A 181 1.61 13.47 1.36
N LYS A 182 2.93 13.59 1.09
CA LYS A 182 3.68 14.84 1.31
C LYS A 182 3.16 16.00 0.47
N ARG A 183 2.83 15.77 -0.81
CA ARG A 183 2.24 16.81 -1.70
C ARG A 183 0.82 17.22 -1.27
N ARG A 184 -0.03 16.26 -0.88
CA ARG A 184 -1.39 16.55 -0.35
C ARG A 184 -1.33 17.31 0.98
N GLY A 185 -0.41 16.95 1.88
CA GLY A 185 -0.18 17.67 3.14
C GLY A 185 0.26 19.11 2.90
N LEU A 186 1.20 19.34 1.98
CA LEU A 186 1.67 20.67 1.61
C LEU A 186 0.56 21.52 0.96
N ALA A 187 -0.25 20.93 0.09
CA ALA A 187 -1.39 21.61 -0.54
C ALA A 187 -2.45 22.01 0.51
N LYS A 188 -2.78 21.12 1.46
CA LYS A 188 -3.73 21.41 2.54
C LYS A 188 -3.22 22.49 3.50
N ALA A 189 -1.92 22.49 3.81
CA ALA A 189 -1.29 23.53 4.63
C ALA A 189 -1.30 24.90 3.94
N LYS A 190 -1.04 24.95 2.62
CA LYS A 190 -1.11 26.19 1.82
C LYS A 190 -2.53 26.75 1.79
N SER A 191 -3.54 25.90 1.59
CA SER A 191 -4.96 26.31 1.63
C SER A 191 -5.38 26.87 3.00
N ARG A 192 -4.96 26.26 4.11
CA ARG A 192 -5.25 26.78 5.46
C ARG A 192 -4.61 28.15 5.73
N ARG A 193 -3.38 28.39 5.26
CA ARG A 193 -2.72 29.70 5.37
C ARG A 193 -3.43 30.79 4.55
N SER A 194 -3.92 30.46 3.35
CA SER A 194 -4.71 31.40 2.54
C SER A 194 -6.06 31.73 3.19
N ALA A 195 -6.71 30.75 3.84
CA ALA A 195 -7.96 30.97 4.57
C ALA A 195 -7.78 31.82 5.84
N SER A 196 -6.68 31.66 6.59
CA SER A 196 -6.42 32.50 7.77
C SER A 196 -6.01 33.93 7.41
N ALA A 197 -5.41 34.16 6.24
CA ALA A 197 -5.06 35.49 5.76
C ALA A 197 -6.26 36.33 5.29
N GLY A 198 -7.39 35.69 4.95
CA GLY A 198 -8.61 36.36 4.50
C GLY A 198 -9.55 36.84 5.62
N ALA A 199 -9.31 36.45 6.88
CA ALA A 199 -10.20 36.77 8.01
C ALA A 199 -9.81 38.06 8.77
N GLY A 200 -8.81 38.81 8.30
CA GLY A 200 -8.26 39.98 9.02
C GLY A 200 -8.66 41.37 8.49
N ALA A 201 -9.54 41.48 7.49
CA ALA A 201 -9.80 42.75 6.81
C ALA A 201 -11.30 43.09 6.76
N ALA A 202 -11.92 43.40 7.90
CA ALA A 202 -13.19 44.13 7.95
C ALA A 202 -13.45 44.74 9.33
N HIS A 203 -12.90 45.94 9.60
CA HIS A 203 -13.62 47.05 10.25
C HIS A 203 -12.71 48.27 10.47
N GLY A 204 -13.01 49.35 9.75
CA GLY A 204 -12.43 50.67 9.92
C GLY A 204 -12.78 51.54 8.72
N GLY A 205 -13.76 52.45 8.85
CA GLY A 205 -14.19 53.28 7.72
C GLY A 205 -15.42 54.13 8.00
N GLU A 206 -15.19 55.18 8.78
CA GLU A 206 -16.04 56.33 9.08
C GLU A 206 -16.77 56.96 7.87
N SER A 207 -18.03 57.39 8.05
CA SER A 207 -18.74 58.23 7.08
C SER A 207 -19.38 59.43 7.78
N ARG A 208 -18.71 60.59 7.70
CA ARG A 208 -19.31 61.90 7.93
C ARG A 208 -20.25 62.25 6.77
N ARG A 209 -21.49 62.64 7.08
CA ARG A 209 -22.26 63.60 6.27
C ARG A 209 -22.92 64.64 7.17
N ILE A 210 -22.80 65.88 6.72
CA ILE A 210 -23.28 67.13 7.31
C ILE A 210 -24.62 67.48 6.66
N ALA A 211 -25.60 67.94 7.45
CA ALA A 211 -26.67 68.87 7.04
C ALA A 211 -27.31 69.45 8.35
N ILE A 212 -26.94 70.66 8.77
CA ILE A 212 -27.60 71.97 8.55
C ILE A 212 -28.84 72.21 9.44
N ALA A 213 -28.82 73.41 10.05
CA ALA A 213 -29.59 73.96 11.17
C ALA A 213 -31.11 74.11 10.99
N ALA A 214 -31.83 74.11 12.14
CA ALA A 214 -32.93 75.04 12.43
C ALA A 214 -33.22 75.10 13.95
N GLU A 215 -33.13 76.30 14.52
CA GLU A 215 -33.63 76.77 15.83
C GLU A 215 -34.26 78.16 15.56
N PRO A 216 -35.00 78.87 16.45
CA PRO A 216 -35.71 78.54 17.71
C PRO A 216 -37.25 78.80 17.54
N ARG A 217 -38.19 78.65 18.49
CA ARG A 217 -38.28 78.83 19.95
C ARG A 217 -39.31 77.86 20.53
#